data_AF-A0A7C3NKL4-F1
#
_entry.id   AF-A0A7C3NKL4-F1
#
_cell.length_a   1.000
_cell.length_b   1.000
_cell.length_c   1.000
_cell.angle_alpha   90.00
_cell.angle_beta   90.00
_cell.angle_gamma   90.00
#
_symmetry.space_group_name_H-M   'P 1'
#
loop_
_entity.id
_entity.type
_entity.pdbx_description
1 polymer ?
#
loop_
_entity_poly.entity_id
_entity_poly.type
_entity_poly.pdbx_seq_one_letter_code
_entity_poly.pdbx_strand_id
1 'polypeptide(L)'
;MAMTAVTVNETAAARMRYAAILRCLGQTLDGMLLKAVEVRTHGDEFVVQAWKRGTSMMMDLEAHYTLEDVRKMDQVGRAKRKPFAGPPDLLSLSQILRNAGSYIDRARGRLLRVCWQDQSDRIQSVTLQWEPLHSIRAPGESQFASIEELCIHIYKQRKKIVLATERQANRPFVSVGRPG
;
A
#
# COMPACT_ATOMS: atom_id res chain seq x y z
N MET A 1 9.04 5.36 50.21
CA MET A 1 8.67 4.14 49.49
C MET A 1 7.98 4.56 48.20
N ALA A 2 8.66 4.40 47.08
CA ALA A 2 8.15 4.70 45.74
C ALA A 2 7.79 3.39 45.04
N MET A 3 6.67 3.35 44.32
CA MET A 3 6.60 2.94 42.90
C MET A 3 5.16 2.91 42.36
N THR A 4 4.90 3.88 41.48
CA THR A 4 4.24 3.73 40.16
C THR A 4 2.84 3.11 40.09
N ALA A 5 1.83 3.97 40.23
CA ALA A 5 0.52 3.83 39.59
C ALA A 5 0.41 4.84 38.43
N VAL A 6 1.35 4.78 37.49
CA VAL A 6 1.34 5.50 36.21
C VAL A 6 2.01 4.50 35.27
N THR A 7 1.29 3.71 34.49
CA THR A 7 1.06 3.98 33.06
C THR A 7 0.13 2.89 32.47
N VAL A 8 -1.17 2.91 32.76
CA VAL A 8 -2.14 2.08 32.01
C VAL A 8 -2.97 2.92 31.02
N ASN A 9 -2.83 4.25 31.06
CA ASN A 9 -3.68 5.16 30.30
C ASN A 9 -2.95 5.99 29.22
N GLU A 10 -1.63 5.83 29.07
CA GLU A 10 -0.84 6.58 28.07
C GLU A 10 -0.66 5.81 26.74
N THR A 11 -0.94 4.50 26.73
CA THR A 11 -0.83 3.62 25.56
C THR A 11 -2.09 3.60 24.69
N ALA A 12 -3.15 4.31 25.09
CA ALA A 12 -4.43 4.41 24.37
C ALA A 12 -4.50 5.60 23.40
N ALA A 13 -3.38 6.27 23.10
CA ALA A 13 -3.30 7.17 21.96
C ALA A 13 -3.51 6.34 20.68
N ALA A 14 -4.75 6.31 20.17
CA ALA A 14 -5.22 5.47 19.07
C ALA A 14 -4.09 5.10 18.10
N ARG A 15 -3.58 3.87 18.24
CA ARG A 15 -2.52 3.33 17.38
C ARG A 15 -3.02 3.46 15.95
N MET A 16 -2.28 4.19 15.12
CA MET A 16 -2.71 4.41 13.75
C MET A 16 -2.77 3.05 13.03
N ARG A 17 -3.82 2.83 12.25
CA ARG A 17 -4.00 1.61 11.45
C ARG A 17 -2.84 1.47 10.46
N TYR A 18 -2.35 0.25 10.25
CA TYR A 18 -1.27 0.01 9.28
C TYR A 18 -1.67 0.43 7.87
N ALA A 19 -2.96 0.30 7.49
CA ALA A 19 -3.46 0.82 6.22
C ALA A 19 -3.21 2.33 6.07
N ALA A 20 -3.35 3.11 7.14
CA ALA A 20 -3.13 4.55 7.10
C ALA A 20 -1.63 4.88 7.08
N ILE A 21 -0.83 4.19 7.91
CA ILE A 21 0.62 4.36 7.98
C ILE A 21 1.27 4.08 6.63
N LEU A 22 1.04 2.88 6.09
CA LEU A 22 1.64 2.42 4.85
C LEU A 22 1.18 3.23 3.64
N ARG A 23 -0.06 3.74 3.66
CA ARG A 23 -0.51 4.71 2.64
C ARG A 23 0.30 5.99 2.68
N CYS A 24 0.49 6.58 3.86
CA CYS A 24 1.25 7.84 4.00
C CYS A 24 2.69 7.67 3.52
N LEU A 25 3.36 6.57 3.92
CA LEU A 25 4.71 6.25 3.45
C LEU A 25 4.74 6.01 1.94
N GLY A 26 3.77 5.29 1.39
CA GLY A 26 3.67 5.10 -0.06
C GLY A 26 3.49 6.41 -0.83
N GLN A 27 2.73 7.37 -0.29
CA GLN A 27 2.53 8.68 -0.93
C GLN A 27 3.80 9.51 -1.01
N THR A 28 4.72 9.39 -0.03
CA THR A 28 6.02 10.07 -0.11
C THR A 28 6.96 9.46 -1.14
N LEU A 29 6.72 8.19 -1.50
CA LEU A 29 7.53 7.44 -2.45
C LEU A 29 6.94 7.46 -3.87
N ASP A 30 5.65 7.79 -4.00
CA ASP A 30 4.98 7.95 -5.29
C ASP A 30 5.71 9.01 -6.15
N GLY A 31 5.98 8.66 -7.40
CA GLY A 31 6.71 9.52 -8.35
C GLY A 31 8.23 9.30 -8.40
N MET A 32 8.81 8.50 -7.50
CA MET A 32 10.27 8.26 -7.47
C MET A 32 10.77 7.18 -8.45
N LEU A 33 9.92 6.66 -9.35
CA LEU A 33 10.24 5.60 -10.34
C LEU A 33 10.97 4.39 -9.71
N LEU A 34 10.39 3.86 -8.63
CA LEU A 34 10.97 2.78 -7.85
C LEU A 34 10.82 1.41 -8.53
N LYS A 35 11.78 0.53 -8.27
CA LYS A 35 11.75 -0.90 -8.59
C LYS A 35 11.40 -1.74 -7.35
N ALA A 36 11.83 -1.31 -6.17
CA ALA A 36 11.52 -2.01 -4.93
C ALA A 36 11.40 -1.02 -3.75
N VAL A 37 10.62 -1.42 -2.77
CA VAL A 37 10.46 -0.74 -1.49
C VAL A 37 10.37 -1.78 -0.40
N GLU A 38 11.01 -1.50 0.73
CA GLU A 38 10.90 -2.28 1.94
C GLU A 38 10.60 -1.34 3.11
N VAL A 39 9.59 -1.69 3.92
CA VAL A 39 9.28 -1.02 5.17
C VAL A 39 9.38 -2.05 6.29
N ARG A 40 10.26 -1.80 7.26
CA ARG A 40 10.37 -2.61 8.48
C ARG A 40 9.83 -1.82 9.66
N THR A 41 9.26 -2.53 10.62
CA THR A 41 8.94 -1.95 11.94
C THR A 41 10.07 -2.28 12.91
N HIS A 42 10.49 -1.28 13.68
CA HIS A 42 11.46 -1.46 14.75
C HIS A 42 10.97 -0.69 15.98
N GLY A 43 10.40 -1.41 16.95
CA GLY A 43 9.69 -0.79 18.07
C GLY A 43 8.51 0.06 17.57
N ASP A 44 8.63 1.37 17.74
CA ASP A 44 7.64 2.39 17.32
C ASP A 44 8.08 3.20 16.09
N GLU A 45 9.19 2.81 15.46
CA GLU A 45 9.74 3.44 14.26
C GLU A 45 9.53 2.58 13.01
N PHE A 46 9.53 3.25 11.87
CA PHE A 46 9.43 2.66 10.54
C PHE A 46 10.69 2.99 9.75
N VAL A 47 11.41 1.94 9.35
CA VAL A 47 12.57 2.07 8.47
C VAL A 47 12.11 1.79 7.05
N VAL A 48 12.24 2.78 6.18
CA VAL A 48 11.84 2.71 4.76
C VAL A 48 13.10 2.70 3.91
N GLN A 49 13.28 1.62 3.16
CA GLN A 49 14.34 1.46 2.19
C GLN A 49 13.74 1.39 0.78
N ALA A 50 14.34 2.08 -0.18
CA ALA A 50 13.83 2.11 -1.55
C ALA A 50 14.96 2.02 -2.59
N TRP A 51 14.61 1.38 -3.71
CA TRP A 51 15.49 1.17 -4.87
C TRP A 51 14.80 1.71 -6.11
N LYS A 52 15.48 2.57 -6.85
CA LYS A 52 15.03 3.13 -8.14
C LYS A 52 15.22 2.10 -9.25
N ARG A 53 14.48 2.28 -10.34
CA ARG A 53 14.74 1.50 -11.56
C ARG A 53 16.11 1.88 -12.14
N GLY A 54 16.92 0.88 -12.46
CA GLY A 54 18.23 1.07 -13.05
C GLY A 54 19.10 -0.18 -12.94
N THR A 55 20.38 -0.03 -13.27
CA THR A 55 21.40 -1.10 -13.22
C THR A 55 22.02 -1.27 -11.84
N SER A 56 21.88 -0.29 -10.95
CA SER A 56 22.38 -0.38 -9.58
C SER A 56 21.50 -1.28 -8.73
N MET A 57 22.12 -2.21 -8.01
CA MET A 57 21.49 -2.97 -6.92
C MET A 57 21.63 -2.27 -5.57
N MET A 58 22.37 -1.15 -5.51
CA MET A 58 22.57 -0.39 -4.28
C MET A 58 21.27 0.32 -3.88
N MET A 59 21.03 0.40 -2.57
CA MET A 59 19.90 1.14 -2.00
C MET A 59 20.03 2.63 -2.31
N ASP A 60 18.96 3.23 -2.85
CA ASP A 60 18.94 4.65 -3.25
C ASP A 60 18.48 5.58 -2.12
N LEU A 61 17.67 5.06 -1.20
CA LEU A 61 17.09 5.82 -0.10
C LEU A 61 16.93 4.93 1.13
N GLU A 62 17.33 5.46 2.28
CA GLU A 62 16.91 4.99 3.59
C GLU A 62 16.32 6.18 4.36
N ALA A 63 15.13 6.01 4.92
CA ALA A 63 14.47 7.02 5.73
C ALA A 63 13.83 6.36 6.96
N HIS A 64 13.90 7.06 8.09
CA HIS A 64 13.35 6.62 9.36
C HIS A 64 12.20 7.54 9.74
N TYR A 65 11.07 6.95 10.13
CA TYR A 65 9.87 7.69 10.50
C TYR A 65 9.35 7.22 11.85
N THR A 66 9.09 8.17 12.74
CA THR A 66 8.32 7.91 13.95
C THR A 66 6.82 7.86 13.63
N LEU A 67 6.02 7.32 14.53
CA LEU A 67 4.56 7.40 14.41
C LEU A 67 4.06 8.85 14.36
N GLU A 68 4.74 9.79 15.01
CA GLU A 68 4.38 11.21 14.97
C GLU A 68 4.61 11.83 13.59
N ASP A 69 5.72 11.47 12.93
CA ASP A 69 6.00 11.94 11.57
C ASP A 69 4.90 11.48 10.61
N VAL A 70 4.51 10.21 10.72
CA VAL A 70 3.42 9.64 9.92
C VAL A 70 2.07 10.32 10.23
N ARG A 71 1.81 10.70 11.49
CA ARG A 71 0.61 11.47 11.87
C ARG A 71 0.60 12.84 11.22
N LYS A 72 1.72 13.56 11.25
CA LYS A 72 1.88 14.86 10.58
C LYS A 72 1.66 14.71 9.07
N MET A 73 2.24 13.68 8.46
CA MET A 73 2.05 13.35 7.04
C MET A 73 0.57 13.10 6.71
N ASP A 74 -0.16 12.34 7.54
CA ASP A 74 -1.59 12.09 7.32
C ASP A 74 -2.41 13.38 7.41
N GLN A 75 -2.13 14.24 8.38
CA GLN A 75 -2.81 15.53 8.54
C GLN A 75 -2.57 16.44 7.34
N VAL A 76 -1.31 16.58 6.91
CA VAL A 76 -0.95 17.36 5.71
C VAL A 76 -1.62 16.77 4.46
N GLY A 77 -1.60 15.45 4.31
CA GLY A 77 -2.24 14.74 3.19
C GLY A 77 -3.77 14.88 3.19
N ARG A 78 -4.41 14.96 4.36
CA ARG A 78 -5.85 15.27 4.51
C ARG A 78 -6.15 16.69 4.05
N ALA A 79 -5.35 17.66 4.49
CA ALA A 79 -5.55 19.07 4.14
C ALA A 79 -5.35 19.34 2.64
N LYS A 80 -4.41 18.64 1.99
CA LYS A 80 -4.12 18.80 0.56
C LYS A 80 -5.06 18.04 -0.37
N ARG A 81 -5.92 17.16 0.14
CA ARG A 81 -6.83 16.36 -0.67
C ARG A 81 -7.88 17.26 -1.33
N LYS A 82 -7.72 17.47 -2.63
CA LYS A 82 -8.81 17.98 -3.48
C LYS A 82 -9.81 16.86 -3.72
N PRO A 83 -11.11 17.15 -3.87
CA PRO A 83 -12.08 16.16 -4.33
C PRO A 83 -11.63 15.67 -5.72
N PHE A 84 -11.10 14.45 -5.76
CA PHE A 84 -10.68 13.81 -7.00
C PHE A 84 -11.89 13.10 -7.60
N ALA A 85 -12.28 13.51 -8.82
CA ALA A 85 -13.48 13.02 -9.49
C ALA A 85 -13.26 11.70 -10.27
N GLY A 86 -12.04 11.17 -10.31
CA GLY A 86 -11.70 9.93 -11.02
C GLY A 86 -11.60 8.70 -10.11
N PRO A 87 -11.62 7.49 -10.69
CA PRO A 87 -11.32 6.28 -9.93
C PRO A 87 -9.85 6.31 -9.46
N PRO A 88 -9.55 5.83 -8.22
CA PRO A 88 -8.18 5.77 -7.74
C PRO A 88 -7.35 4.79 -8.57
N ASP A 89 -6.07 5.11 -8.77
CA ASP A 89 -5.12 4.17 -9.36
C ASP A 89 -4.82 3.04 -8.36
N LEU A 90 -5.44 1.88 -8.57
CA LEU A 90 -5.30 0.69 -7.72
C LEU A 90 -3.89 0.09 -7.75
N LEU A 91 -3.09 0.43 -8.78
CA LEU A 91 -1.73 -0.07 -8.96
C LEU A 91 -0.66 0.94 -8.52
N SER A 92 -1.08 2.10 -7.99
CA SER A 92 -0.17 3.03 -7.33
C SER A 92 0.45 2.40 -6.08
N LEU A 93 1.69 2.76 -5.78
CA LEU A 93 2.42 2.20 -4.64
C LEU A 93 1.68 2.51 -3.33
N SER A 94 1.19 3.74 -3.15
CA SER A 94 0.41 4.11 -1.97
C SER A 94 -0.87 3.29 -1.78
N GLN A 95 -1.58 2.95 -2.86
CA GLN A 95 -2.78 2.13 -2.77
C GLN A 95 -2.46 0.64 -2.53
N ILE A 96 -1.40 0.12 -3.13
CA ILE A 96 -0.91 -1.24 -2.88
C ILE A 96 -0.50 -1.40 -1.41
N LEU A 97 0.33 -0.49 -0.90
CA LEU A 97 0.80 -0.49 0.49
C LEU A 97 -0.35 -0.28 1.49
N ARG A 98 -1.34 0.57 1.16
CA ARG A 98 -2.57 0.71 1.93
C ARG A 98 -3.33 -0.60 2.05
N ASN A 99 -3.50 -1.32 0.93
CA ASN A 99 -4.21 -2.60 0.91
C ASN A 99 -3.47 -3.66 1.73
N ALA A 100 -2.14 -3.68 1.63
CA ALA A 100 -1.29 -4.54 2.43
C ALA A 100 -1.46 -4.26 3.94
N GLY A 101 -1.44 -3.00 4.35
CA GLY A 101 -1.71 -2.61 5.74
C GLY A 101 -3.14 -2.96 6.20
N SER A 102 -4.12 -2.85 5.30
CA SER A 102 -5.51 -3.23 5.58
C SER A 102 -5.67 -4.73 5.83
N TYR A 103 -4.83 -5.57 5.21
CA TYR A 103 -4.80 -7.00 5.49
C TYR A 103 -4.30 -7.25 6.92
N ILE A 104 -3.18 -6.63 7.31
CA ILE A 104 -2.64 -6.77 8.68
C ILE A 104 -3.61 -6.24 9.75
N ASP A 105 -4.24 -5.10 9.50
CA ASP A 105 -5.26 -4.54 10.39
C ASP A 105 -6.43 -5.51 10.61
N ARG A 106 -6.77 -6.31 9.59
CA ARG A 106 -7.84 -7.33 9.66
C ARG A 106 -7.37 -8.61 10.33
N ALA A 107 -6.14 -9.03 10.07
CA ALA A 107 -5.49 -10.16 10.73
C ALA A 107 -5.21 -9.89 12.22
N ARG A 108 -5.33 -8.63 12.67
CA ARG A 108 -5.03 -8.18 14.05
C ARG A 108 -3.59 -8.51 14.48
N GLY A 109 -2.67 -8.58 13.53
CA GLY A 109 -1.26 -8.86 13.77
C GLY A 109 -0.40 -7.61 13.99
N ARG A 110 0.81 -7.81 14.48
CA ARG A 110 1.88 -6.80 14.49
C ARG A 110 2.68 -6.90 13.20
N LEU A 111 2.62 -5.88 12.35
CA LEU A 111 3.45 -5.81 11.15
C LEU A 111 4.93 -5.84 11.54
N LEU A 112 5.72 -6.66 10.87
CA LEU A 112 7.19 -6.71 10.98
C LEU A 112 7.84 -6.13 9.74
N ARG A 113 7.34 -6.52 8.56
CA ARG A 113 7.89 -6.09 7.27
C ARG A 113 6.84 -6.07 6.18
N VAL A 114 6.91 -5.09 5.30
CA VAL A 114 6.27 -5.13 3.98
C VAL A 114 7.30 -4.84 2.91
N CYS A 115 7.27 -5.62 1.85
CA CYS A 115 8.07 -5.41 0.65
C CYS A 115 7.17 -5.28 -0.55
N TRP A 116 7.51 -4.36 -1.43
CA TRP A 116 6.93 -4.23 -2.75
C TRP A 116 8.04 -4.29 -3.79
N GLN A 117 7.79 -4.99 -4.90
CA GLN A 117 8.70 -5.07 -6.02
C GLN A 117 7.96 -4.95 -7.34
N ASP A 118 8.44 -4.10 -8.24
CA ASP A 118 8.05 -4.08 -9.64
C ASP A 118 8.97 -5.02 -10.43
N GLN A 119 8.57 -6.29 -10.49
CA GLN A 119 9.36 -7.35 -11.12
C GLN A 119 9.42 -7.20 -12.64
N SER A 120 8.34 -6.73 -13.26
CA SER A 120 8.29 -6.43 -14.70
C SER A 120 7.16 -5.44 -15.02
N ASP A 121 7.05 -5.05 -16.29
CA ASP A 121 5.91 -4.27 -16.79
C ASP A 121 4.55 -4.94 -16.56
N ARG A 122 4.52 -6.27 -16.34
CA ARG A 122 3.30 -7.06 -16.13
C ARG A 122 3.12 -7.57 -14.72
N ILE A 123 4.15 -7.59 -13.90
CA ILE A 123 4.09 -8.25 -12.60
C ILE A 123 4.66 -7.33 -11.53
N GLN A 124 3.88 -7.15 -10.47
CA GLN A 124 4.33 -6.62 -9.19
C GLN A 124 4.18 -7.71 -8.13
N SER A 125 4.95 -7.61 -7.06
CA SER A 125 4.75 -8.47 -5.90
C SER A 125 4.78 -7.68 -4.61
N VAL A 126 4.03 -8.16 -3.63
CA VAL A 126 4.01 -7.64 -2.26
C VAL A 126 4.22 -8.80 -1.30
N THR A 127 5.21 -8.69 -0.43
CA THR A 127 5.45 -9.66 0.65
C THR A 127 5.17 -8.98 1.98
N LEU A 128 4.39 -9.62 2.83
CA LEU A 128 4.05 -9.18 4.17
C LEU A 128 4.61 -10.17 5.19
N GLN A 129 5.21 -9.67 6.25
CA GLN A 129 5.57 -10.46 7.43
C GLN A 129 4.94 -9.82 8.66
N TRP A 130 4.31 -10.63 9.50
CA TRP A 130 3.68 -10.18 10.73
C TRP A 130 3.72 -11.25 11.81
N GLU A 131 3.59 -10.79 13.04
CA GLU A 131 3.36 -11.63 14.21
C GLU A 131 1.86 -11.61 14.54
N PRO A 132 1.16 -12.78 14.53
CA PRO A 132 -0.24 -12.85 14.90
C PRO A 132 -0.46 -12.55 16.39
N LEU A 133 -1.46 -11.74 16.71
CA LEU A 133 -1.90 -11.58 18.10
C LEU A 133 -2.70 -12.82 18.50
N HIS A 134 -2.07 -13.77 19.19
CA HIS A 134 -2.75 -14.98 19.66
C HIS A 134 -3.78 -14.61 20.73
N SER A 135 -5.07 -14.67 20.37
CA SER A 135 -6.14 -14.45 21.34
C SER A 135 -6.33 -15.69 22.21
N ILE A 136 -5.77 -15.65 23.42
CA ILE A 136 -6.13 -16.46 24.61
C ILE A 136 -6.16 -17.98 24.38
N ARG A 137 -5.08 -18.71 24.67
CA ARG A 137 -5.15 -20.15 25.03
C ARG A 137 -4.11 -20.55 26.09
N ALA A 138 -4.37 -21.73 26.67
CA ALA A 138 -4.12 -22.18 28.03
C ALA A 138 -2.70 -21.96 28.60
N PRO A 139 -2.59 -21.76 29.93
CA PRO A 139 -1.30 -21.68 30.62
C PRO A 139 -0.54 -23.01 30.49
N GLY A 140 0.61 -23.00 29.82
CA GLY A 140 1.52 -24.16 29.79
C GLY A 140 2.35 -24.34 28.51
N GLU A 141 1.99 -23.71 27.40
CA GLU A 141 2.78 -23.82 26.16
C GLU A 141 3.86 -22.74 26.09
N SER A 142 5.13 -23.18 26.03
CA SER A 142 6.29 -22.31 25.81
C SER A 142 6.17 -21.60 24.46
N GLN A 143 6.17 -20.26 24.51
CA GLN A 143 5.90 -19.37 23.39
C GLN A 143 7.12 -19.28 22.46
N PHE A 144 6.95 -19.70 21.21
CA PHE A 144 7.70 -19.11 20.11
C PHE A 144 6.79 -18.10 19.41
N ALA A 145 7.24 -16.86 19.26
CA ALA A 145 6.59 -15.90 18.39
C ALA A 145 6.57 -16.48 16.97
N SER A 146 5.40 -16.89 16.48
CA SER A 146 5.28 -17.34 15.10
C SER A 146 5.26 -16.12 14.19
N ILE A 147 6.14 -16.12 13.19
CA ILE A 147 6.15 -15.11 12.13
C ILE A 147 5.43 -15.71 10.93
N GLU A 148 4.33 -15.09 10.53
CA GLU A 148 3.61 -15.44 9.32
C GLU A 148 4.09 -14.59 8.14
N GLU A 149 4.11 -15.20 6.95
CA GLU A 149 4.47 -14.53 5.70
C GLU A 149 3.40 -14.76 4.64
N LEU A 150 3.07 -13.70 3.89
CA LEU A 150 2.18 -13.74 2.73
C LEU A 150 2.84 -13.04 1.56
N CYS A 151 2.98 -13.73 0.43
CA CYS A 151 3.45 -13.17 -0.83
C CYS A 151 2.31 -13.12 -1.85
N ILE A 152 2.06 -11.93 -2.40
CA ILE A 152 1.00 -11.66 -3.37
C ILE A 152 1.64 -11.20 -4.67
N HIS A 153 1.35 -11.90 -5.77
CA HIS A 153 1.72 -11.46 -7.12
C HIS A 153 0.53 -10.76 -7.78
N ILE A 154 0.76 -9.55 -8.29
CA ILE A 154 -0.22 -8.70 -8.94
C ILE A 154 0.09 -8.69 -10.44
N TYR A 155 -0.82 -9.23 -11.25
CA TYR A 155 -0.71 -9.29 -12.70
C TYR A 155 -1.41 -8.09 -13.36
N LYS A 156 -0.64 -7.25 -14.05
CA LYS A 156 -1.10 -6.05 -14.74
C LYS A 156 -1.61 -6.42 -16.14
N GLN A 157 -2.92 -6.28 -16.37
CA GLN A 157 -3.51 -6.44 -17.70
C GLN A 157 -3.71 -5.07 -18.36
N ARG A 158 -3.05 -4.85 -19.51
CA ARG A 158 -3.39 -3.73 -20.39
C ARG A 158 -4.59 -4.13 -21.24
N LYS A 159 -5.79 -3.69 -20.86
CA LYS A 159 -6.90 -3.67 -21.84
C LYS A 159 -6.61 -2.54 -22.82
N LYS A 160 -6.35 -2.88 -24.08
CA LYS A 160 -6.40 -1.92 -25.18
C LYS A 160 -7.87 -1.54 -25.32
N ILE A 161 -8.29 -0.46 -24.68
CA ILE A 161 -9.62 0.10 -24.93
C ILE A 161 -9.53 0.66 -26.34
N VAL A 162 -9.97 -0.11 -27.33
CA VAL A 162 -10.30 0.46 -28.63
C VAL A 162 -11.46 1.40 -28.34
N LEU A 163 -11.18 2.71 -28.31
CA LEU A 163 -12.22 3.71 -28.36
C LEU A 163 -12.97 3.46 -29.66
N ALA A 164 -14.10 2.75 -29.57
CA ALA A 164 -15.06 2.66 -30.65
C ALA A 164 -15.68 4.06 -30.81
N THR A 165 -14.93 4.94 -31.45
CA THR A 165 -15.44 6.16 -32.05
C THR A 165 -14.99 6.16 -33.50
N GLU A 166 -15.19 5.05 -34.19
CA GLU A 166 -15.49 5.13 -35.61
C GLU A 166 -16.99 5.34 -35.73
N ARG A 167 -17.29 6.62 -35.91
CA ARG A 167 -18.59 7.15 -36.27
C ARG A 167 -19.18 6.25 -37.35
N GLN A 168 -20.33 5.65 -37.07
CA GLN A 168 -21.27 5.24 -38.09
C GLN A 168 -21.82 6.51 -38.76
N ALA A 169 -20.96 7.17 -39.54
CA ALA A 169 -21.33 8.18 -40.51
C ALA A 169 -21.55 7.47 -41.85
N ASN A 170 -22.60 6.66 -41.92
CA ASN A 170 -23.16 6.28 -43.20
C ASN A 170 -24.52 6.97 -43.33
N ARG A 171 -24.50 8.11 -44.02
CA ARG A 171 -25.67 8.90 -44.43
C ARG A 171 -25.53 9.09 -45.95
N PRO A 172 -26.59 9.43 -46.69
CA PRO A 172 -27.69 8.57 -47.14
C PRO A 172 -27.81 8.65 -48.69
N PHE A 173 -28.88 8.09 -49.24
CA PHE A 173 -29.37 8.19 -50.64
C PHE A 173 -28.78 7.24 -51.68
N VAL A 174 -29.58 6.23 -52.00
CA VAL A 174 -29.89 5.91 -53.40
C VAL A 174 -31.40 5.67 -53.49
N SER A 175 -32.15 6.65 -53.99
CA SER A 175 -33.50 6.39 -54.51
C SER A 175 -33.36 6.12 -56.01
N VAL A 176 -33.69 4.90 -56.46
CA VAL A 176 -33.88 4.62 -57.88
C VAL A 176 -35.27 4.02 -58.10
N GLY A 177 -36.10 4.79 -58.79
CA GLY A 177 -37.34 4.39 -59.44
C GLY A 177 -37.86 5.64 -60.16
N ARG A 178 -38.16 5.69 -61.46
CA ARG A 178 -38.32 4.74 -62.58
C ARG A 178 -37.73 5.39 -63.85
N PRO A 179 -37.69 4.67 -64.99
CA PRO A 179 -38.22 5.26 -66.22
C PRO A 179 -39.26 4.35 -66.90
N GLY A 180 -40.29 4.96 -67.51
CA GLY A 180 -41.30 4.31 -68.35
C GLY A 180 -42.66 4.13 -67.68
#